data_AF-A0A0Q6AG71-F1
#
_entry.id   AF-A0A0Q6AG71-F1
#
_cell.length_a   1.000
_cell.length_b   1.000
_cell.length_c   1.000
_cell.angle_alpha   90.00
_cell.angle_beta   90.00
_cell.angle_gamma   90.00
#
_symmetry.space_group_name_H-M   'P 1'
#
loop_
_entity.id
_entity.type
_entity.pdbx_description
1 polymer ?
#
loop_
_entity_poly.entity_id
_entity_poly.type
_entity_poly.pdbx_seq_one_letter_code
_entity_poly.pdbx_strand_id
1 'polypeptide(L)'
;MKNDIYKYLIFKLNSEHADYEFDLIAIPPYEIIENGLSLESYEYFGTITEILNQRTKHILLYFNADVLMKVEFLFKGDLINSLKEQLNNINVELPDYLMLALKNNKKYTILMYQNKVLNKQTT
;
A
#
# COMPACT_ATOMS: atom_id res chain seq x y z
N MET A 1 -11.37 12.16 13.12
CA MET A 1 -11.46 11.11 14.17
C MET A 1 -10.08 10.90 14.79
N LYS A 2 -9.99 10.71 16.11
CA LYS A 2 -8.74 10.25 16.74
C LYS A 2 -8.50 8.82 16.25
N ASN A 3 -7.26 8.50 15.87
CA ASN A 3 -6.78 7.16 15.53
C ASN A 3 -7.10 6.63 14.11
N ASP A 4 -6.74 7.38 13.07
CA ASP A 4 -6.79 6.90 11.69
C ASP A 4 -5.41 6.42 11.23
N ILE A 5 -5.28 5.13 10.87
CA ILE A 5 -4.05 4.53 10.33
C ILE A 5 -3.56 5.26 9.07
N TYR A 6 -4.46 5.87 8.30
CA TYR A 6 -4.10 6.61 7.09
C TYR A 6 -3.34 7.91 7.36
N LYS A 7 -3.25 8.36 8.63
CA LYS A 7 -2.27 9.40 9.01
C LYS A 7 -0.83 8.94 8.86
N TYR A 8 -0.59 7.63 8.91
CA TYR A 8 0.73 7.01 8.80
C TYR A 8 0.96 6.37 7.43
N LEU A 9 -0.10 5.88 6.80
CA LEU A 9 -0.05 5.20 5.50
C LEU A 9 -0.41 6.09 4.30
N ILE A 10 -0.90 7.31 4.52
CA ILE A 10 -1.23 8.35 3.52
C ILE A 10 -2.38 8.00 2.56
N PHE A 11 -2.31 6.87 1.85
CA PHE A 11 -3.34 6.50 0.86
C PHE A 11 -4.47 5.70 1.51
N LYS A 12 -5.70 6.19 1.33
CA LYS A 12 -6.88 5.57 1.92
C LYS A 12 -7.41 4.50 0.99
N LEU A 13 -7.55 3.26 1.45
CA LEU A 13 -8.24 2.24 0.65
C LEU A 13 -9.69 2.67 0.38
N ASN A 14 -10.22 2.25 -0.77
CA ASN A 14 -11.51 2.67 -1.29
C ASN A 14 -11.62 4.16 -1.68
N SER A 15 -10.49 4.85 -1.82
CA SER A 15 -10.43 6.15 -2.52
C SER A 15 -10.58 5.95 -4.03
N GLU A 16 -10.93 7.03 -4.73
CA GLU A 16 -11.15 7.00 -6.17
C GLU A 16 -9.84 7.31 -6.90
N HIS A 17 -9.65 6.72 -8.08
CA HIS A 17 -8.50 6.99 -8.94
C HIS A 17 -8.35 8.48 -9.26
N ALA A 18 -9.48 9.18 -9.44
CA ALA A 18 -9.52 10.62 -9.68
C ALA A 18 -8.84 11.45 -8.57
N ASP A 19 -8.74 10.93 -7.34
CA ASP A 19 -8.03 11.60 -6.24
C ASP A 19 -6.51 11.69 -6.48
N TYR A 20 -5.98 10.92 -7.44
CA TYR A 20 -4.54 10.75 -7.69
C TYR A 20 -4.13 10.91 -9.16
N GLU A 21 -5.07 11.16 -10.08
CA GLU A 21 -4.86 11.06 -11.55
C GLU A 21 -3.60 11.79 -12.04
N PHE A 22 -3.28 12.96 -11.46
CA PHE A 22 -2.13 13.78 -11.85
C PHE A 22 -0.80 13.37 -11.23
N ASP A 23 -0.81 12.44 -10.28
CA ASP A 23 0.37 11.96 -9.55
C ASP A 23 0.67 10.48 -9.82
N LEU A 24 0.01 9.85 -10.80
CA LEU A 24 0.16 8.44 -11.16
C LEU A 24 0.73 8.23 -12.56
N ILE A 25 1.68 7.31 -12.67
CA ILE A 25 2.19 6.78 -13.94
C ILE A 25 1.81 5.30 -14.00
N ALA A 26 1.12 4.89 -15.07
CA ALA A 26 0.84 3.47 -15.30
C ALA A 26 2.15 2.69 -15.49
N ILE A 27 2.28 1.55 -14.81
CA ILE A 27 3.50 0.73 -14.85
C ILE A 27 3.22 -0.72 -15.23
N PRO A 28 4.16 -1.42 -15.89
CA PRO A 28 4.02 -2.84 -16.14
C PRO A 28 4.18 -3.69 -14.86
N PRO A 29 3.42 -4.78 -14.70
CA PRO A 29 2.27 -5.15 -15.54
C PRO A 29 1.10 -4.17 -15.33
N TYR A 30 0.59 -3.61 -16.43
CA TYR A 30 -0.45 -2.57 -16.38
C TYR A 30 -1.74 -3.07 -15.72
N GLU A 31 -1.95 -4.39 -15.72
CA GLU A 31 -3.07 -5.07 -15.11
C GLU A 31 -2.60 -6.39 -14.47
N ILE A 32 -3.11 -6.72 -13.29
CA ILE A 32 -2.86 -7.97 -12.57
C ILE A 32 -4.20 -8.55 -12.11
N ILE A 33 -4.39 -9.86 -12.27
CA ILE A 33 -5.55 -10.55 -11.69
C ILE A 33 -5.20 -11.09 -10.30
N GLU A 34 -5.93 -10.64 -9.28
CA GLU A 34 -5.81 -11.14 -7.90
C GLU A 34 -7.19 -11.51 -7.36
N ASN A 35 -7.38 -12.78 -7.00
CA ASN A 35 -8.65 -13.35 -6.53
C ASN A 35 -9.87 -13.01 -7.42
N GLY A 36 -9.67 -13.03 -8.74
CA GLY A 36 -10.72 -12.73 -9.71
C GLY A 36 -11.03 -11.25 -9.88
N LEU A 37 -10.30 -10.35 -9.22
CA LEU A 37 -10.35 -8.92 -9.46
C LEU A 37 -9.20 -8.49 -10.37
N SER A 38 -9.52 -7.64 -11.33
CA SER A 38 -8.54 -6.97 -12.19
C SER A 38 -8.02 -5.71 -11.49
N LEU A 39 -6.70 -5.65 -11.31
CA LEU A 39 -6.01 -4.55 -10.65
C LEU A 39 -5.14 -3.80 -11.66
N GLU A 40 -5.46 -2.56 -11.93
CA GLU A 40 -4.62 -1.65 -12.70
C GLU A 40 -3.47 -1.13 -11.86
N SER A 41 -2.24 -1.20 -12.39
CA SER A 41 -1.02 -0.88 -11.64
C SER A 41 -0.47 0.50 -11.99
N TYR A 42 -0.22 1.30 -10.95
CA TYR A 42 0.36 2.63 -11.07
C TYR A 42 1.51 2.83 -10.09
N GLU A 43 2.50 3.63 -10.49
CA GLU A 43 3.51 4.18 -9.60
C GLU A 43 3.14 5.64 -9.28
N TYR A 44 3.12 5.97 -7.99
CA TYR A 44 2.91 7.34 -7.53
C TYR A 44 4.23 8.11 -7.57
N PHE A 45 4.22 9.26 -8.24
CA PHE A 45 5.38 10.14 -8.42
C PHE A 45 5.20 11.54 -7.82
N GLY A 46 4.06 11.78 -7.14
CA GLY A 46 3.79 13.01 -6.42
C GLY A 46 4.68 13.19 -5.17
N THR A 47 4.30 14.13 -4.30
CA THR A 47 5.14 14.50 -3.15
C THR A 47 5.00 13.48 -2.00
N ILE A 48 5.88 12.48 -1.93
CA ILE A 48 6.09 11.68 -0.70
C ILE A 48 7.56 11.32 -0.56
N THR A 49 8.20 11.78 0.52
CA THR A 49 9.62 11.49 0.81
C THR A 49 9.79 10.41 1.87
N GLU A 50 8.86 10.27 2.83
CA GLU A 50 9.00 9.35 3.97
C GLU A 50 7.64 8.76 4.42
N ILE A 51 7.64 7.47 4.76
CA ILE A 51 6.54 6.74 5.40
C ILE A 51 7.10 6.04 6.63
N LEU A 52 6.46 6.21 7.79
CA LEU A 52 6.97 5.65 9.06
C LEU A 52 8.45 5.97 9.26
N ASN A 53 8.83 7.24 9.07
CA ASN A 53 10.21 7.73 9.18
C ASN A 53 11.23 6.98 8.28
N GLN A 54 10.76 6.29 7.25
CA GLN A 54 11.59 5.58 6.28
C GLN A 54 11.43 6.21 4.90
N ARG A 55 12.55 6.47 4.24
CA ARG A 55 12.54 7.02 2.89
C ARG A 55 12.04 5.98 1.89
N THR A 56 10.88 6.25 1.29
CA THR A 56 10.28 5.35 0.31
C THR A 56 10.99 5.50 -1.04
N LYS A 57 11.25 4.38 -1.71
CA LYS A 57 11.90 4.36 -3.02
C LYS A 57 10.90 4.26 -4.17
N HIS A 58 9.86 3.45 -4.01
CA HIS A 58 8.73 3.33 -4.94
C HIS A 58 7.43 3.21 -4.14
N ILE A 59 6.36 3.77 -4.68
CA ILE A 59 5.02 3.70 -4.11
C ILE A 59 4.10 3.19 -5.21
N LEU A 60 3.55 1.98 -5.02
CA LEU A 60 2.71 1.34 -6.02
C LEU A 60 1.26 1.32 -5.53
N LEU A 61 0.34 1.73 -6.40
CA LEU A 61 -1.09 1.76 -6.15
C LEU A 61 -1.78 0.83 -7.15
N TYR A 62 -2.78 0.11 -6.66
CA TYR A 62 -3.51 -0.88 -7.45
C TYR A 62 -5.01 -0.65 -7.34
N PHE A 63 -5.64 -0.35 -8.47
CA PHE A 63 -7.05 0.02 -8.54
C PHE A 63 -7.88 -1.08 -9.17
N ASN A 64 -9.07 -1.33 -8.64
CA ASN A 64 -10.10 -2.14 -9.31
C ASN A 64 -11.29 -1.24 -9.61
N ALA A 65 -11.66 -1.09 -10.89
CA ALA A 65 -12.77 -0.23 -11.31
C ALA A 65 -12.72 1.16 -10.65
N ASP A 66 -11.58 1.85 -10.79
CA ASP A 66 -11.27 3.16 -10.21
C ASP A 66 -11.20 3.23 -8.67
N VAL A 67 -11.29 2.10 -7.95
CA VAL A 67 -11.24 2.06 -6.49
C VAL A 67 -9.88 1.54 -6.01
N LEU A 68 -9.20 2.27 -5.11
CA LEU A 68 -7.89 1.85 -4.58
C LEU A 68 -8.03 0.63 -3.67
N MET A 69 -7.45 -0.50 -4.09
CA MET A 69 -7.58 -1.79 -3.40
C MET A 69 -6.32 -2.23 -2.67
N LYS A 70 -5.14 -1.82 -3.14
CA LYS A 70 -3.85 -2.23 -2.56
C LYS A 70 -2.82 -1.14 -2.78
N VAL A 71 -1.90 -1.03 -1.81
CA VAL A 71 -0.77 -0.11 -1.83
C VAL A 71 0.49 -0.84 -1.37
N GLU A 72 1.59 -0.60 -2.06
CA GLU A 72 2.92 -1.10 -1.68
C GLU A 72 3.93 0.03 -1.56
N PHE A 73 4.59 0.11 -0.40
CA PHE A 73 5.75 0.95 -0.17
C PHE A 73 7.02 0.12 -0.24
N LEU A 74 7.88 0.44 -1.19
CA LEU A 74 9.17 -0.23 -1.35
C LEU A 74 10.27 0.62 -0.75
N PHE A 75 10.93 0.11 0.29
CA PHE A 75 12.08 0.72 0.94
C PHE A 75 13.35 -0.04 0.57
N LYS A 76 14.46 0.67 0.33
CA LYS A 76 15.74 0.03 0.01
C LYS A 76 16.34 -0.63 1.25
N GLY A 77 16.77 -1.88 1.13
CA GLY A 77 17.41 -2.64 2.22
C GLY A 77 16.42 -3.38 3.12
N ASP A 78 16.95 -4.00 4.18
CA ASP A 78 16.15 -4.72 5.17
C ASP A 78 15.76 -3.81 6.33
N LEU A 79 14.47 -3.48 6.42
CA LEU A 79 13.87 -2.62 7.42
C LEU A 79 12.74 -3.32 8.19
N ILE A 80 12.61 -4.65 8.07
CA ILE A 80 11.47 -5.40 8.61
C ILE A 80 11.28 -5.15 10.10
N ASN A 81 12.35 -5.25 10.89
CA ASN A 81 12.27 -5.09 12.34
C ASN A 81 11.92 -3.65 12.73
N SER A 82 12.54 -2.65 12.07
CA SER A 82 12.23 -1.24 12.32
C SER A 82 10.77 -0.90 12.00
N LEU A 83 10.25 -1.37 10.86
CA LEU A 83 8.86 -1.14 10.48
C LEU A 83 7.89 -1.85 11.44
N LYS A 84 8.20 -3.08 11.88
CA LYS A 84 7.39 -3.79 12.89
C LYS A 84 7.33 -3.03 14.21
N GLU A 85 8.46 -2.57 14.72
CA GLU A 85 8.52 -1.77 15.96
C GLU A 85 7.69 -0.50 15.83
N GLN A 86 7.84 0.23 14.73
CA GLN A 86 7.07 1.45 14.49
C GLN A 86 5.57 1.16 14.42
N LEU A 87 5.14 0.15 13.67
CA LEU A 87 3.73 -0.24 13.56
C LEU A 87 3.15 -0.63 14.92
N ASN A 88 3.89 -1.38 15.75
CA ASN A 88 3.45 -1.76 17.09
C ASN A 88 3.34 -0.56 18.05
N ASN A 89 4.09 0.51 17.80
CA ASN A 89 4.06 1.74 18.59
C ASN A 89 2.93 2.69 18.16
N ILE A 90 2.28 2.44 17.01
CA ILE A 90 1.14 3.26 16.58
C ILE A 90 -0.08 2.86 17.39
N ASN A 91 -0.62 3.80 18.16
CA ASN A 91 -1.87 3.63 18.89
C ASN A 91 -3.09 3.93 17.97
N VAL A 92 -3.31 3.07 16.97
CA VAL A 92 -4.49 3.14 16.09
C VAL A 92 -5.16 1.79 15.91
N GLU A 93 -6.48 1.83 15.74
CA GLU A 93 -7.24 0.64 15.35
C GLU A 93 -7.15 0.47 13.83
N LEU A 94 -6.84 -0.76 13.39
CA LEU A 94 -6.87 -1.10 11.97
C LEU A 94 -8.32 -1.35 11.54
N PRO A 95 -8.78 -0.79 10.42
CA PRO A 95 -10.10 -1.09 9.90
C PRO A 95 -10.27 -2.59 9.62
N ASP A 96 -11.46 -3.14 9.87
CA ASP A 96 -11.74 -4.56 9.69
C ASP A 96 -11.54 -5.07 8.27
N TYR A 97 -11.66 -4.19 7.27
CA TYR A 97 -11.43 -4.53 5.87
C TYR A 97 -9.96 -4.48 5.46
N LEU A 98 -9.06 -3.94 6.29
CA LEU A 98 -7.65 -3.74 5.96
C LEU A 98 -6.83 -4.96 6.40
N MET A 99 -5.94 -5.39 5.50
CA MET A 99 -4.86 -6.32 5.81
C MET A 99 -3.53 -5.61 5.61
N LEU A 100 -2.61 -5.78 6.56
CA LEU A 100 -1.24 -5.26 6.50
C LEU A 100 -0.27 -6.44 6.38
N ALA A 101 0.74 -6.32 5.52
CA ALA A 101 1.80 -7.30 5.36
C ALA A 101 3.16 -6.62 5.23
N LEU A 102 4.17 -7.25 5.82
CA LEU A 102 5.57 -6.89 5.63
C LEU A 102 6.26 -8.03 4.90
N LYS A 103 6.89 -7.72 3.78
CA LYS A 103 7.65 -8.67 2.95
C LYS A 103 9.05 -8.12 2.72
N ASN A 104 10.02 -8.99 2.53
CA ASN A 104 11.37 -8.62 2.12
C ASN A 104 11.70 -9.40 0.85
N ASN A 105 12.14 -8.68 -0.18
CA ASN A 105 12.96 -9.27 -1.23
C ASN A 105 14.38 -8.76 -1.02
N LYS A 106 15.41 -9.53 -1.43
CA LYS A 106 16.83 -9.25 -1.16
C LYS A 106 17.30 -7.79 -1.38
N LYS A 107 16.55 -6.99 -2.14
CA LYS A 107 16.83 -5.57 -2.43
C LYS A 107 15.92 -4.59 -1.66
N TYR A 108 14.68 -4.97 -1.38
CA TYR A 108 13.64 -4.10 -0.82
C TYR A 108 12.86 -4.74 0.31
N THR A 109 12.57 -3.93 1.33
CA THR A 109 11.49 -4.19 2.26
C THR A 109 10.21 -3.58 1.71
N ILE A 110 9.12 -4.35 1.70
CA ILE A 110 7.82 -3.96 1.19
C ILE A 110 6.84 -3.90 2.36
N LEU A 111 6.30 -2.72 2.63
CA LEU A 111 5.11 -2.54 3.46
C LEU A 111 3.90 -2.47 2.54
N MET A 112 3.04 -3.47 2.66
CA MET A 112 1.83 -3.59 1.85
C MET A 112 0.62 -3.46 2.75
N TYR A 113 -0.40 -2.74 2.29
CA TYR A 113 -1.75 -2.89 2.81
C TYR A 113 -2.75 -3.02 1.68
N GLN A 114 -3.81 -3.77 1.94
CA GLN A 114 -4.82 -4.08 0.94
C GLN A 114 -6.18 -4.33 1.57
N ASN A 115 -7.21 -4.26 0.73
CA ASN A 115 -8.55 -4.71 1.08
C ASN A 115 -8.55 -6.24 1.23
N LYS A 116 -9.12 -6.76 2.32
CA LYS A 116 -9.18 -8.20 2.63
C LYS A 116 -9.86 -9.05 1.56
N VAL A 117 -10.67 -8.46 0.67
CA VAL A 117 -11.22 -9.19 -0.49
C VAL A 117 -10.12 -9.77 -1.39
N LEU A 118 -8.95 -9.12 -1.42
CA LEU A 118 -7.75 -9.60 -2.11
C LEU A 118 -7.00 -10.70 -1.34
N ASN A 119 -7.54 -11.22 -0.23
CA ASN A 119 -6.90 -12.25 0.59
C ASN A 119 -7.61 -13.62 0.62
N LYS A 120 -8.59 -13.87 -0.26
CA LYS A 120 -9.21 -15.20 -0.37
C LYS A 120 -8.23 -16.17 -1.00
N GLN A 121 -7.59 -17.00 -0.17
CA GLN A 121 -7.15 -18.32 -0.61
C GLN A 121 -8.39 -19.07 -1.09
N THR A 122 -8.43 -19.45 -2.35
CA THR A 122 -9.28 -20.55 -2.81
C THR A 122 -8.92 -21.76 -1.95
N THR A 123 -9.80 -22.07 -0.99
CA THR A 123 -9.84 -23.36 -0.28
C THR A 123 -9.85 -24.52 -1.26
#